data_AF-A0A3B8ZIY5-F1
#
_entry.id   AF-A0A3B8ZIY5-F1
#
_cell.length_a   1.000
_cell.length_b   1.000
_cell.length_c   1.000
_cell.angle_alpha   90.00
_cell.angle_beta   90.00
_cell.angle_gamma   90.00
#
_symmetry.space_group_name_H-M   'P 1'
#
loop_
_entity.id
_entity.type
_entity.pdbx_description
1 polymer ?
#
loop_
_entity_poly.entity_id
_entity_poly.type
_entity_poly.pdbx_seq_one_letter_code
_entity_poly.pdbx_strand_id
1 'polypeptide(L)'
;MRDFLAPALVGADPFDVIELNRRMDAVAVDNWFAKSAIEMAAWDIAGIFQQRPVYELLGGACRPLVIRSRFSLGAYSPELSADRAVERVRAGFDTIKIKVGTDPEQDIARVQAVRQAVGKDIHLTIDANGGWNIDQALKSLEQLESCKIELVEQPLPRRNFSQLKLLRERTGCRILADESCFDEIEARELILQGCCDALTVYPGKNGGILKAQRIAQLAAQYEIPCTIGSNLEWDVATAAMLHLVIATPNINVEQIPGDCLGPFYHETSIVHQPLEIDGPLTTMNNIPGLGVSVDWDRVSRYKLYKP
;
A
#
# COMPACT_ATOMS: atom_id res chain seq x y z
N MET A 1 3.78 8.11 20.55
CA MET A 1 5.24 8.15 20.29
C MET A 1 6.03 8.63 21.50
N ARG A 2 5.87 9.88 21.98
CA ARG A 2 6.73 10.46 23.03
C ARG A 2 6.58 9.83 24.41
N ASP A 3 5.37 9.50 24.82
CA ASP A 3 5.13 9.08 26.21
C ASP A 3 5.37 7.59 26.45
N PHE A 4 5.42 6.79 25.37
CA PHE A 4 5.50 5.33 25.44
C PHE A 4 6.65 4.75 24.62
N LEU A 5 6.69 5.04 23.30
CA LEU A 5 7.69 4.44 22.41
C LEU A 5 9.09 5.01 22.66
N ALA A 6 9.25 6.34 22.75
CA ALA A 6 10.57 6.94 22.95
C ALA A 6 11.25 6.48 24.26
N PRO A 7 10.59 6.48 25.45
CA PRO A 7 11.18 5.99 26.69
C PRO A 7 11.65 4.53 26.62
N ALA A 8 10.96 3.68 25.84
CA ALA A 8 11.33 2.28 25.68
C ALA A 8 12.59 2.10 24.80
N LEU A 9 12.90 3.07 23.93
CA LEU A 9 13.91 2.93 22.88
C LEU A 9 15.17 3.77 23.11
N VAL A 10 15.12 4.83 23.92
CA VAL A 10 16.33 5.61 24.25
C VAL A 10 17.39 4.71 24.86
N GLY A 11 18.59 4.70 24.27
CA GLY A 11 19.71 3.85 24.66
C GLY A 11 19.71 2.45 24.04
N ALA A 12 18.70 2.09 23.22
CA ALA A 12 18.74 0.88 22.41
C ALA A 12 19.66 1.04 21.19
N ASP A 13 20.19 -0.07 20.69
CA ASP A 13 20.96 -0.10 19.45
C ASP A 13 20.02 0.08 18.24
N PRO A 14 20.20 1.13 17.41
CA PRO A 14 19.38 1.33 16.22
C PRO A 14 19.55 0.23 15.16
N PHE A 15 20.62 -0.57 15.21
CA PHE A 15 20.86 -1.66 14.28
C PHE A 15 20.12 -2.95 14.64
N ASP A 16 19.64 -3.10 15.88
CA ASP A 16 18.84 -4.26 16.31
C ASP A 16 17.34 -4.00 16.11
N VAL A 17 16.91 -3.98 14.85
CA VAL A 17 15.51 -3.73 14.45
C VAL A 17 14.54 -4.72 15.10
N ILE A 18 14.98 -5.96 15.39
CA ILE A 18 14.16 -6.97 16.06
C ILE A 18 13.89 -6.55 17.50
N GLU A 19 14.91 -6.14 18.23
CA GLU A 19 14.77 -5.66 19.61
C GLU A 19 13.99 -4.36 19.70
N LEU A 20 14.19 -3.42 18.76
CA LEU A 20 13.38 -2.19 18.69
C LEU A 20 11.89 -2.53 18.55
N ASN A 21 11.55 -3.43 17.62
CA ASN A 21 10.18 -3.89 17.42
C ASN A 21 9.61 -4.56 18.68
N ARG A 22 10.38 -5.45 19.32
CA ARG A 22 9.96 -6.13 20.56
C ARG A 22 9.65 -5.13 21.68
N ARG A 23 10.50 -4.12 21.85
CA ARG A 23 10.30 -3.05 22.85
C ARG A 23 9.06 -2.21 22.53
N MET A 24 8.88 -1.82 21.28
CA MET A 24 7.71 -1.05 20.85
C MET A 24 6.40 -1.82 21.04
N ASP A 25 6.38 -3.13 20.72
CA ASP A 25 5.20 -3.98 20.89
C ASP A 25 4.86 -4.22 22.37
N ALA A 26 5.87 -4.28 23.24
CA ALA A 26 5.66 -4.47 24.68
C ALA A 26 4.99 -3.27 25.37
N VAL A 27 5.19 -2.05 24.85
CA VAL A 27 4.68 -0.82 25.49
C VAL A 27 3.48 -0.19 24.77
N ALA A 28 3.17 -0.63 23.55
CA ALA A 28 2.03 -0.13 22.80
C ALA A 28 1.43 -1.24 21.91
N VAL A 29 0.19 -1.63 22.18
CA VAL A 29 -0.60 -2.46 21.25
C VAL A 29 -0.96 -1.64 20.01
N ASP A 30 -0.99 -2.26 18.83
CA ASP A 30 -1.24 -1.59 17.55
C ASP A 30 -0.25 -0.45 17.26
N ASN A 31 -0.75 0.78 17.07
CA ASN A 31 0.05 1.98 16.78
C ASN A 31 1.02 1.83 15.59
N TRP A 32 0.60 1.06 14.58
CA TRP A 32 1.44 0.61 13.49
C TRP A 32 2.17 1.74 12.76
N PHE A 33 1.47 2.80 12.38
CA PHE A 33 2.09 3.95 11.70
C PHE A 33 3.19 4.62 12.54
N ALA A 34 3.00 4.73 13.85
CA ALA A 34 4.00 5.30 14.76
C ALA A 34 5.22 4.40 14.92
N LYS A 35 5.02 3.08 15.02
CA LYS A 35 6.10 2.09 15.09
C LYS A 35 6.89 2.05 13.77
N SER A 36 6.17 2.12 12.66
CA SER A 36 6.73 2.15 11.32
C SER A 36 7.65 3.35 11.11
N ALA A 37 7.23 4.55 11.54
CA ALA A 37 8.06 5.75 11.46
C ALA A 37 9.42 5.58 12.16
N ILE A 38 9.43 4.90 13.31
CA ILE A 38 10.65 4.62 14.07
C ILE A 38 11.48 3.53 13.39
N GLU A 39 10.86 2.44 12.95
CA GLU A 39 11.56 1.35 12.28
C GLU A 39 12.20 1.79 10.96
N MET A 40 11.51 2.61 10.17
CA MET A 40 12.05 3.18 8.93
C MET A 40 13.29 4.04 9.22
N ALA A 41 13.29 4.82 10.30
CA ALA A 41 14.47 5.60 10.71
C ALA A 41 15.63 4.70 11.16
N ALA A 42 15.36 3.58 11.82
CA ALA A 42 16.39 2.60 12.18
C ALA A 42 17.03 1.98 10.93
N TRP A 43 16.22 1.60 9.93
CA TRP A 43 16.72 1.12 8.64
C TRP A 43 17.53 2.18 7.88
N ASP A 44 17.08 3.43 7.89
CA ASP A 44 17.78 4.55 7.27
C ASP A 44 19.19 4.72 7.87
N ILE A 45 19.28 4.79 9.20
CA ILE A 45 20.55 4.86 9.93
C ILE A 45 21.45 3.66 9.61
N ALA A 46 20.89 2.44 9.58
CA ALA A 46 21.63 1.23 9.25
C ALA A 46 22.22 1.27 7.83
N GLY A 47 21.43 1.73 6.85
CA GLY A 47 21.87 1.88 5.46
C GLY A 47 22.95 2.96 5.31
N ILE A 48 22.77 4.13 5.94
CA ILE A 48 23.76 5.21 5.93
C ILE A 48 25.07 4.75 6.54
N PHE A 49 25.03 4.10 7.72
CA PHE A 49 26.23 3.63 8.42
C PHE A 49 27.01 2.60 7.60
N GLN A 50 26.31 1.69 6.94
CA GLN A 50 26.92 0.66 6.09
C GLN A 50 27.28 1.16 4.68
N GLN A 51 26.91 2.39 4.33
CA GLN A 51 27.05 2.95 2.98
C GLN A 51 26.32 2.11 1.91
N ARG A 52 25.14 1.59 2.27
CA ARG A 52 24.32 0.74 1.38
C ARG A 52 22.86 1.21 1.39
N PRO A 53 22.15 1.13 0.25
CA PRO A 53 20.71 1.37 0.23
C PRO A 53 19.99 0.27 1.03
N VAL A 54 18.86 0.61 1.65
CA VAL A 54 18.14 -0.31 2.56
C VAL A 54 17.75 -1.63 1.89
N TYR A 55 17.43 -1.63 0.59
CA TYR A 55 17.05 -2.88 -0.12
C TYR A 55 18.20 -3.91 -0.13
N GLU A 56 19.46 -3.48 -0.08
CA GLU A 56 20.60 -4.38 0.02
C GLU A 56 20.71 -5.05 1.39
N LEU A 57 20.25 -4.36 2.43
CA LEU A 57 20.19 -4.92 3.78
C LEU A 57 19.01 -5.90 3.95
N LEU A 58 17.98 -5.78 3.11
CA LEU A 58 16.78 -6.61 3.11
C LEU A 58 16.88 -7.89 2.26
N GLY A 59 18.05 -8.16 1.67
CA GLY A 59 18.29 -9.34 0.82
C GLY A 59 18.74 -9.03 -0.60
N GLY A 60 18.84 -7.75 -0.97
CA GLY A 60 19.25 -7.31 -2.32
C GLY A 60 18.05 -7.09 -3.25
N ALA A 61 18.31 -6.41 -4.37
CA ALA A 61 17.28 -6.15 -5.37
C ALA A 61 16.91 -7.43 -6.12
N CYS A 62 15.63 -7.79 -6.08
CA CYS A 62 15.06 -8.90 -6.88
C CYS A 62 14.36 -8.41 -8.16
N ARG A 63 14.34 -7.09 -8.39
CA ARG A 63 13.74 -6.42 -9.54
C ARG A 63 14.42 -5.06 -9.79
N PRO A 64 14.16 -4.38 -10.92
CA PRO A 64 14.69 -3.04 -11.19
C PRO A 64 14.24 -2.00 -10.15
N LEU A 65 14.98 -0.89 -10.05
CA LEU A 65 14.67 0.24 -9.14
C LEU A 65 13.55 1.15 -9.67
N VAL A 66 12.88 0.75 -10.75
CA VAL A 66 11.76 1.47 -11.37
C VAL A 66 10.51 0.63 -11.17
N ILE A 67 9.57 1.15 -10.38
CA ILE A 67 8.34 0.44 -10.02
C ILE A 67 7.16 1.05 -10.76
N ARG A 68 6.42 0.19 -11.46
CA ARG A 68 5.16 0.56 -12.10
C ARG A 68 4.01 0.48 -11.08
N SER A 69 3.25 1.55 -11.00
CA SER A 69 2.07 1.67 -10.15
C SER A 69 0.78 1.73 -10.98
N ARG A 70 -0.33 1.32 -10.38
CA ARG A 70 -1.68 1.66 -10.86
C ARG A 70 -2.03 3.09 -10.46
N PHE A 71 -3.03 3.68 -11.11
CA PHE A 71 -3.57 4.96 -10.66
C PHE A 71 -4.79 4.76 -9.75
N SER A 72 -4.78 5.34 -8.56
CA SER A 72 -5.94 5.35 -7.66
C SER A 72 -6.81 6.57 -7.92
N LEU A 73 -7.98 6.34 -8.50
CA LEU A 73 -9.00 7.33 -8.80
C LEU A 73 -9.95 7.50 -7.62
N GLY A 74 -10.07 8.73 -7.11
CA GLY A 74 -10.99 9.07 -6.02
C GLY A 74 -12.48 8.85 -6.38
N ALA A 75 -13.33 8.87 -5.38
CA ALA A 75 -14.78 8.71 -5.53
C ALA A 75 -15.44 10.00 -6.08
N TYR A 76 -15.20 10.31 -7.34
CA TYR A 76 -15.78 11.46 -8.05
C TYR A 76 -17.15 11.12 -8.64
N SER A 77 -17.79 12.08 -9.33
CA SER A 77 -18.94 11.77 -10.19
C SER A 77 -18.54 10.81 -11.32
N PRO A 78 -19.49 10.07 -11.92
CA PRO A 78 -19.18 9.17 -13.04
C PRO A 78 -18.48 9.88 -14.22
N GLU A 79 -18.92 11.08 -14.58
CA GLU A 79 -18.39 11.86 -15.70
C GLU A 79 -16.94 12.29 -15.42
N LEU A 80 -16.70 12.89 -14.25
CA LEU A 80 -15.35 13.30 -13.85
C LEU A 80 -14.42 12.09 -13.72
N SER A 81 -14.93 10.95 -13.25
CA SER A 81 -14.15 9.72 -13.14
C SER A 81 -13.72 9.21 -14.52
N ALA A 82 -14.63 9.21 -15.49
CA ALA A 82 -14.34 8.82 -16.87
C ALA A 82 -13.28 9.73 -17.52
N ASP A 83 -13.43 11.05 -17.39
CA ASP A 83 -12.48 12.02 -17.94
C ASP A 83 -11.08 11.85 -17.34
N ARG A 84 -11.00 11.71 -16.01
CA ARG A 84 -9.74 11.47 -15.30
C ARG A 84 -9.11 10.14 -15.69
N ALA A 85 -9.90 9.07 -15.82
CA ALA A 85 -9.37 7.78 -16.24
C ALA A 85 -8.72 7.87 -17.63
N VAL A 86 -9.36 8.54 -18.60
CA VAL A 86 -8.79 8.77 -19.94
C VAL A 86 -7.50 9.59 -19.86
N GLU A 87 -7.48 10.65 -19.04
CA GLU A 87 -6.27 11.46 -18.81
C GLU A 87 -5.11 10.61 -18.29
N ARG A 88 -5.37 9.73 -17.33
CA ARG A 88 -4.34 8.87 -16.73
C ARG A 88 -3.88 7.78 -17.69
N VAL A 89 -4.78 7.18 -18.48
CA VAL A 89 -4.39 6.24 -19.54
C VAL A 89 -3.46 6.90 -20.56
N ARG A 90 -3.75 8.15 -20.96
CA ARG A 90 -2.84 8.94 -21.83
C ARG A 90 -1.49 9.24 -21.18
N ALA A 91 -1.44 9.33 -19.85
CA ALA A 91 -0.20 9.48 -19.08
C ALA A 91 0.57 8.16 -18.90
N GLY A 92 0.14 7.06 -19.53
CA GLY A 92 0.87 5.79 -19.57
C GLY A 92 0.40 4.73 -18.58
N PHE A 93 -0.66 5.01 -17.81
CA PHE A 93 -1.26 4.02 -16.91
C PHE A 93 -2.06 2.97 -17.70
N ASP A 94 -1.81 1.69 -17.41
CA ASP A 94 -2.54 0.54 -17.95
C ASP A 94 -3.56 -0.04 -16.96
N THR A 95 -3.47 0.36 -15.68
CA THR A 95 -4.29 -0.12 -14.59
C THR A 95 -4.87 1.04 -13.81
N ILE A 96 -6.20 1.10 -13.71
CA ILE A 96 -6.94 2.12 -12.97
C ILE A 96 -7.71 1.46 -11.82
N LYS A 97 -7.41 1.90 -10.59
CA LYS A 97 -8.17 1.56 -9.39
C LYS A 97 -9.25 2.60 -9.14
N ILE A 98 -10.50 2.17 -9.06
CA ILE A 98 -11.66 3.05 -8.87
C ILE A 98 -12.14 2.92 -7.43
N LYS A 99 -12.18 4.03 -6.70
CA LYS A 99 -12.78 4.07 -5.36
C LYS A 99 -14.31 3.92 -5.44
N VAL A 100 -14.82 2.99 -4.66
CA VAL A 100 -16.24 2.69 -4.43
C VAL A 100 -16.48 2.58 -2.92
N GLY A 101 -17.57 1.98 -2.46
CA GLY A 101 -17.84 1.80 -1.03
C GLY A 101 -18.54 3.00 -0.38
N THR A 102 -19.19 3.85 -1.17
CA THR A 102 -19.89 5.04 -0.68
C THR A 102 -21.40 4.88 -0.86
N ASP A 103 -21.89 5.11 -2.07
CA ASP A 103 -23.26 4.85 -2.47
C ASP A 103 -23.25 3.80 -3.59
N PRO A 104 -23.88 2.62 -3.42
CA PRO A 104 -23.79 1.54 -4.40
C PRO A 104 -24.26 1.92 -5.82
N GLU A 105 -25.30 2.73 -5.97
CA GLU A 105 -25.80 3.13 -7.29
C GLU A 105 -24.79 4.04 -7.99
N GLN A 106 -24.25 5.03 -7.28
CA GLN A 106 -23.19 5.90 -7.79
C GLN A 106 -21.87 5.16 -8.03
N ASP A 107 -21.53 4.20 -7.18
CA ASP A 107 -20.35 3.35 -7.33
C ASP A 107 -20.43 2.55 -8.64
N ILE A 108 -21.58 1.92 -8.92
CA ILE A 108 -21.81 1.15 -10.15
C ILE A 108 -21.73 2.08 -11.36
N ALA A 109 -22.43 3.22 -11.33
CA ALA A 109 -22.43 4.19 -12.43
C ALA A 109 -21.01 4.71 -12.72
N ARG A 110 -20.22 4.98 -11.68
CA ARG A 110 -18.83 5.42 -11.80
C ARG A 110 -17.96 4.39 -12.52
N VAL A 111 -18.03 3.14 -12.09
CA VAL A 111 -17.23 2.06 -12.67
C VAL A 111 -17.62 1.80 -14.13
N GLN A 112 -18.93 1.79 -14.44
CA GLN A 112 -19.43 1.63 -15.80
C GLN A 112 -18.98 2.79 -16.72
N ALA A 113 -19.06 4.03 -16.25
CA ALA A 113 -18.61 5.20 -17.00
C ALA A 113 -17.10 5.14 -17.30
N VAL A 114 -16.28 4.78 -16.31
CA VAL A 114 -14.84 4.59 -16.51
C VAL A 114 -14.59 3.49 -17.54
N ARG A 115 -15.19 2.31 -17.40
CA ARG A 115 -15.02 1.20 -18.36
C ARG A 115 -15.41 1.61 -19.78
N GLN A 116 -16.52 2.32 -19.95
CA GLN A 116 -16.96 2.80 -21.26
C GLN A 116 -15.94 3.76 -21.88
N ALA A 117 -15.33 4.64 -21.08
CA ALA A 117 -14.41 5.66 -21.56
C ALA A 117 -13.01 5.11 -21.91
N VAL A 118 -12.48 4.17 -21.12
CA VAL A 118 -11.11 3.64 -21.31
C VAL A 118 -11.06 2.39 -22.17
N GLY A 119 -12.21 1.79 -22.49
CA GLY A 119 -12.29 0.58 -23.29
C GLY A 119 -11.94 -0.69 -22.51
N LYS A 120 -11.85 -1.82 -23.21
CA LYS A 120 -11.70 -3.17 -22.63
C LYS A 120 -10.25 -3.58 -22.34
N ASP A 121 -9.28 -2.89 -22.92
CA ASP A 121 -7.87 -3.27 -22.87
C ASP A 121 -7.15 -2.70 -21.64
N ILE A 122 -7.77 -1.75 -20.94
CA ILE A 122 -7.27 -1.19 -19.68
C ILE A 122 -7.74 -2.06 -18.50
N HIS A 123 -6.82 -2.41 -17.62
CA HIS A 123 -7.08 -3.17 -16.41
C HIS A 123 -7.85 -2.31 -15.41
N LEU A 124 -8.94 -2.83 -14.86
CA LEU A 124 -9.73 -2.13 -13.84
C LEU A 124 -9.76 -2.95 -12.55
N THR A 125 -9.45 -2.27 -11.45
CA THR A 125 -9.67 -2.76 -10.09
C THR A 125 -10.60 -1.79 -9.36
N ILE A 126 -11.27 -2.27 -8.32
CA ILE A 126 -12.09 -1.42 -7.45
C ILE A 126 -11.64 -1.55 -6.01
N ASP A 127 -11.85 -0.50 -5.21
CA ASP A 127 -11.50 -0.48 -3.80
C ASP A 127 -12.63 0.17 -3.02
N ALA A 128 -13.28 -0.62 -2.16
CA ALA A 128 -14.42 -0.16 -1.38
C ALA A 128 -14.03 0.34 0.01
N ASN A 129 -12.77 0.19 0.44
CA ASN A 129 -12.29 0.53 1.79
C ASN A 129 -13.19 0.01 2.92
N GLY A 130 -13.73 -1.20 2.73
CA GLY A 130 -14.67 -1.85 3.64
C GLY A 130 -16.06 -1.20 3.72
N GLY A 131 -16.42 -0.37 2.76
CA GLY A 131 -17.64 0.44 2.77
C GLY A 131 -18.93 -0.31 2.40
N TRP A 132 -18.84 -1.49 1.78
CA TRP A 132 -20.02 -2.30 1.48
C TRP A 132 -20.33 -3.29 2.59
N ASN A 133 -21.62 -3.51 2.86
CA ASN A 133 -22.06 -4.76 3.48
C ASN A 133 -22.15 -5.90 2.44
N ILE A 134 -22.41 -7.13 2.88
CA ILE A 134 -22.44 -8.30 2.01
C ILE A 134 -23.50 -8.21 0.89
N ASP A 135 -24.69 -7.70 1.19
CA ASP A 135 -25.78 -7.59 0.21
C ASP A 135 -25.48 -6.54 -0.85
N GLN A 136 -24.91 -5.41 -0.43
CA GLN A 136 -24.41 -4.35 -1.32
C GLN A 136 -23.30 -4.89 -2.21
N ALA A 137 -22.31 -5.60 -1.66
CA ALA A 137 -21.20 -6.15 -2.42
C ALA A 137 -21.69 -7.16 -3.48
N LEU A 138 -22.58 -8.08 -3.12
CA LEU A 138 -23.15 -9.04 -4.05
C LEU A 138 -23.89 -8.34 -5.20
N LYS A 139 -24.78 -7.39 -4.87
CA LYS A 139 -25.57 -6.65 -5.86
C LYS A 139 -24.70 -5.77 -6.76
N SER A 140 -23.67 -5.12 -6.22
CA SER A 140 -22.75 -4.28 -6.99
C SER A 140 -21.90 -5.12 -7.93
N LEU A 141 -21.36 -6.26 -7.48
CA LEU A 141 -20.51 -7.11 -8.31
C LEU A 141 -21.30 -7.78 -9.44
N GLU A 142 -22.55 -8.17 -9.21
CA GLU A 142 -23.45 -8.67 -10.26
C GLU A 142 -23.63 -7.62 -11.38
N GLN A 143 -23.93 -6.37 -11.01
CA GLN A 143 -24.13 -5.29 -11.99
C GLN A 143 -22.83 -4.82 -12.67
N LEU A 144 -21.67 -5.16 -12.11
CA LEU A 144 -20.36 -4.84 -12.63
C LEU A 144 -19.70 -6.00 -13.40
N GLU A 145 -20.37 -7.14 -13.58
CA GLU A 145 -19.82 -8.31 -14.29
C GLU A 145 -19.30 -7.94 -15.69
N SER A 146 -20.07 -7.15 -16.44
CA SER A 146 -19.71 -6.68 -17.79
C SER A 146 -18.49 -5.76 -17.80
N CYS A 147 -18.15 -5.15 -16.66
CA CYS A 147 -16.98 -4.28 -16.53
C CYS A 147 -15.67 -5.04 -16.37
N LYS A 148 -15.70 -6.37 -16.20
CA LYS A 148 -14.51 -7.23 -16.09
C LYS A 148 -13.50 -6.69 -15.08
N ILE A 149 -13.95 -6.50 -13.84
CA ILE A 149 -13.10 -6.05 -12.75
C ILE A 149 -12.16 -7.18 -12.35
N GLU A 150 -10.86 -6.91 -12.34
CA GLU A 150 -9.83 -7.94 -12.15
C GLU A 150 -9.55 -8.23 -10.69
N LEU A 151 -9.78 -7.24 -9.83
CA LEU A 151 -9.49 -7.30 -8.41
C LEU A 151 -10.41 -6.37 -7.62
N VAL A 152 -10.98 -6.90 -6.54
CA VAL A 152 -11.86 -6.20 -5.61
C VAL A 152 -11.11 -6.04 -4.29
N GLU A 153 -10.66 -4.82 -4.01
CA GLU A 153 -9.92 -4.46 -2.81
C GLU A 153 -10.86 -4.10 -1.66
N GLN A 154 -10.65 -4.76 -0.53
CA GLN A 154 -11.40 -4.67 0.72
C GLN A 154 -12.89 -4.31 0.53
N PRO A 155 -13.74 -5.22 -0.01
CA PRO A 155 -15.15 -4.91 -0.22
C PRO A 155 -15.91 -4.71 1.10
N LEU A 156 -15.57 -5.48 2.14
CA LEU A 156 -16.32 -5.57 3.40
C LEU A 156 -15.53 -5.00 4.58
N PRO A 157 -16.17 -4.63 5.70
CA PRO A 157 -15.50 -4.14 6.89
C PRO A 157 -14.39 -5.08 7.40
N ARG A 158 -13.39 -4.48 8.06
CA ARG A 158 -12.26 -5.20 8.65
C ARG A 158 -12.72 -6.38 9.53
N ARG A 159 -12.02 -7.51 9.43
CA ARG A 159 -12.25 -8.78 10.18
C ARG A 159 -13.52 -9.56 9.82
N ASN A 160 -14.27 -9.19 8.79
CA ASN A 160 -15.38 -10.01 8.26
C ASN A 160 -14.88 -11.18 7.39
N PHE A 161 -13.99 -12.02 7.91
CA PHE A 161 -13.33 -13.11 7.18
C PHE A 161 -14.32 -14.09 6.54
N SER A 162 -15.32 -14.54 7.30
CA SER A 162 -16.34 -15.48 6.81
C SER A 162 -17.19 -14.90 5.67
N GLN A 163 -17.48 -13.59 5.72
CA GLN A 163 -18.23 -12.93 4.66
C GLN A 163 -17.38 -12.64 3.43
N LEU A 164 -16.09 -12.34 3.59
CA LEU A 164 -15.15 -12.22 2.46
C LEU A 164 -15.06 -13.55 1.70
N LYS A 165 -14.93 -14.67 2.42
CA LYS A 165 -14.97 -16.01 1.83
C LYS A 165 -16.28 -16.26 1.09
N LEU A 166 -17.42 -16.00 1.75
CA LEU A 166 -18.74 -16.18 1.15
C LEU A 166 -18.89 -15.36 -0.15
N LEU A 167 -18.45 -14.10 -0.13
CA LEU A 167 -18.51 -13.21 -1.29
C LEU A 167 -17.70 -13.81 -2.44
N ARG A 168 -16.44 -14.19 -2.19
CA ARG A 168 -15.54 -14.81 -3.17
C ARG A 168 -16.13 -16.08 -3.77
N GLU A 169 -16.67 -16.97 -2.94
CA GLU A 169 -17.30 -18.23 -3.39
C GLU A 169 -18.56 -18.00 -4.22
N ARG A 170 -19.34 -16.96 -3.92
CA ARG A 170 -20.60 -16.66 -4.62
C ARG A 170 -20.43 -15.92 -5.94
N THR A 171 -19.45 -15.03 -6.03
CA THR A 171 -19.26 -14.18 -7.21
C THR A 171 -18.12 -14.63 -8.11
N GLY A 172 -17.17 -15.42 -7.58
CA GLY A 172 -15.93 -15.76 -8.27
C GLY A 172 -14.97 -14.56 -8.42
N CYS A 173 -15.26 -13.41 -7.79
CA CYS A 173 -14.38 -12.25 -7.85
C CYS A 173 -13.07 -12.53 -7.11
N ARG A 174 -11.97 -11.97 -7.61
CA ARG A 174 -10.69 -11.99 -6.88
C ARG A 174 -10.68 -10.91 -5.81
N ILE A 175 -10.34 -11.28 -4.58
CA ILE A 175 -10.31 -10.36 -3.43
C ILE A 175 -8.87 -9.98 -3.08
N LEU A 176 -8.61 -8.68 -2.96
CA LEU A 176 -7.41 -8.11 -2.36
C LEU A 176 -7.75 -7.64 -0.94
N ALA A 177 -7.14 -8.23 0.08
CA ALA A 177 -7.36 -7.81 1.46
C ALA A 177 -6.39 -6.68 1.85
N ASP A 178 -6.93 -5.54 2.28
CA ASP A 178 -6.15 -4.38 2.74
C ASP A 178 -6.35 -4.14 4.23
N GLU A 179 -7.47 -3.51 4.63
CA GLU A 179 -7.76 -3.18 6.02
C GLU A 179 -7.86 -4.42 6.90
N SER A 180 -8.15 -5.60 6.33
CA SER A 180 -8.18 -6.88 7.05
C SER A 180 -6.81 -7.52 7.30
N CYS A 181 -5.70 -6.92 6.85
CA CYS A 181 -4.36 -7.49 6.94
C CYS A 181 -3.34 -6.51 7.56
N PHE A 182 -3.37 -6.31 8.88
CA PHE A 182 -2.39 -5.46 9.57
C PHE A 182 -1.16 -6.22 10.09
N ASP A 183 -1.28 -7.49 10.46
CA ASP A 183 -0.18 -8.27 11.04
C ASP A 183 -0.12 -9.71 10.49
N GLU A 184 0.89 -10.46 10.91
CA GLU A 184 1.10 -11.85 10.49
C GLU A 184 -0.02 -12.80 10.96
N ILE A 185 -0.75 -12.46 12.02
CA ILE A 185 -1.87 -13.25 12.53
C ILE A 185 -3.06 -13.06 11.58
N GLU A 186 -3.42 -11.82 11.30
CA GLU A 186 -4.50 -11.49 10.37
C GLU A 186 -4.21 -12.00 8.96
N ALA A 187 -2.96 -11.89 8.49
CA ALA A 187 -2.54 -12.46 7.20
C ALA A 187 -2.74 -13.99 7.18
N ARG A 188 -2.32 -14.69 8.24
CA ARG A 188 -2.51 -16.15 8.37
C ARG A 188 -3.98 -16.52 8.34
N GLU A 189 -4.85 -15.82 9.07
CA GLU A 189 -6.28 -16.10 9.09
C GLU A 189 -6.92 -15.91 7.72
N LEU A 190 -6.58 -14.83 7.01
CA LEU A 190 -7.05 -14.59 5.64
C LEU A 190 -6.67 -15.74 4.69
N ILE A 191 -5.42 -16.19 4.77
CA ILE A 191 -4.89 -17.26 3.92
C ILE A 191 -5.55 -18.61 4.26
N LEU A 192 -5.50 -19.02 5.54
CA LEU A 192 -5.97 -20.34 5.96
C LEU A 192 -7.47 -20.52 5.80
N GLN A 193 -8.25 -19.44 5.93
CA GLN A 193 -9.70 -19.49 5.73
C GLN A 193 -10.10 -19.38 4.24
N GLY A 194 -9.16 -19.00 3.35
CA GLY A 194 -9.41 -18.82 1.92
C GLY A 194 -10.21 -17.55 1.61
N CYS A 195 -9.99 -16.48 2.37
CA CYS A 195 -10.75 -15.24 2.30
C CYS A 195 -10.31 -14.29 1.18
N CYS A 196 -9.11 -14.46 0.64
CA CYS A 196 -8.54 -13.56 -0.35
C CYS A 196 -7.71 -14.29 -1.40
N ASP A 197 -7.44 -13.61 -2.51
CA ASP A 197 -6.57 -14.05 -3.59
C ASP A 197 -5.24 -13.28 -3.62
N ALA A 198 -5.17 -12.16 -2.91
CA ALA A 198 -3.96 -11.38 -2.72
C ALA A 198 -4.03 -10.56 -1.42
N LEU A 199 -2.88 -10.13 -0.92
CA LEU A 199 -2.76 -9.24 0.24
C LEU A 199 -2.13 -7.90 -0.15
N THR A 200 -2.63 -6.81 0.42
CA THR A 200 -1.95 -5.52 0.40
C THR A 200 -1.03 -5.43 1.62
N VAL A 201 0.26 -5.13 1.43
CA VAL A 201 1.22 -4.89 2.51
C VAL A 201 1.94 -3.56 2.31
N TYR A 202 2.32 -2.85 3.36
CA TYR A 202 3.21 -1.68 3.29
C TYR A 202 3.66 -1.27 4.71
N PRO A 203 4.82 -0.59 4.84
CA PRO A 203 5.42 -0.33 6.14
C PRO A 203 4.48 0.39 7.11
N GLY A 204 3.73 1.40 6.66
CA GLY A 204 2.85 2.20 7.52
C GLY A 204 1.80 1.35 8.26
N LYS A 205 1.06 0.52 7.52
CA LYS A 205 0.02 -0.35 8.08
C LYS A 205 0.56 -1.51 8.88
N ASN A 206 1.69 -2.09 8.46
CA ASN A 206 2.21 -3.31 9.07
C ASN A 206 3.21 -3.05 10.20
N GLY A 207 3.42 -1.79 10.60
CA GLY A 207 4.27 -1.45 11.73
C GLY A 207 5.76 -1.37 11.41
N GLY A 208 6.13 -1.38 10.13
CA GLY A 208 7.50 -1.26 9.65
C GLY A 208 7.83 -2.19 8.48
N ILE A 209 9.05 -2.06 7.96
CA ILE A 209 9.53 -2.80 6.78
C ILE A 209 9.65 -4.28 7.10
N LEU A 210 10.24 -4.63 8.24
CA LEU A 210 10.52 -6.01 8.63
C LEU A 210 9.24 -6.83 8.75
N LYS A 211 8.23 -6.31 9.43
CA LYS A 211 6.93 -6.99 9.61
C LYS A 211 6.17 -7.11 8.29
N ALA A 212 6.19 -6.07 7.45
CA ALA A 212 5.61 -6.14 6.11
C ALA A 212 6.29 -7.23 5.25
N GLN A 213 7.62 -7.33 5.30
CA GLN A 213 8.38 -8.36 4.59
C GLN A 213 8.03 -9.77 5.10
N ARG A 214 7.88 -9.95 6.42
CA ARG A 214 7.47 -11.24 7.01
C ARG A 214 6.07 -11.67 6.56
N ILE A 215 5.11 -10.75 6.48
CA ILE A 215 3.78 -11.04 5.93
C ILE A 215 3.90 -11.51 4.48
N ALA A 216 4.70 -10.81 3.65
CA ALA A 216 4.90 -11.21 2.26
C ALA A 216 5.58 -12.58 2.13
N GLN A 217 6.55 -12.89 2.99
CA GLN A 217 7.21 -14.21 3.05
C GLN A 217 6.26 -15.32 3.52
N LEU A 218 5.42 -15.05 4.52
CA LEU A 218 4.38 -15.97 4.97
C LEU A 218 3.41 -16.27 3.81
N ALA A 219 2.91 -15.25 3.13
CA ALA A 219 1.97 -15.40 2.02
C ALA A 219 2.58 -16.20 0.86
N ALA A 220 3.89 -16.04 0.61
CA ALA A 220 4.61 -16.79 -0.42
C ALA A 220 4.58 -18.31 -0.19
N GLN A 221 4.58 -18.76 1.07
CA GLN A 221 4.51 -20.19 1.43
C GLN A 221 3.17 -20.84 1.04
N TYR A 222 2.14 -20.03 0.79
CA TYR A 222 0.81 -20.47 0.39
C TYR A 222 0.44 -20.01 -1.02
N GLU A 223 1.42 -19.54 -1.81
CA GLU A 223 1.20 -19.04 -3.17
C GLU A 223 0.20 -17.88 -3.26
N ILE A 224 0.06 -17.11 -2.16
CA ILE A 224 -0.76 -15.89 -2.13
C ILE A 224 0.15 -14.70 -2.43
N PRO A 225 -0.02 -14.02 -3.59
CA PRO A 225 0.77 -12.86 -3.92
C PRO A 225 0.42 -11.69 -3.01
N CYS A 226 1.43 -10.86 -2.73
CA CYS A 226 1.22 -9.55 -2.13
C CYS A 226 1.38 -8.44 -3.19
N THR A 227 0.75 -7.30 -2.95
CA THR A 227 1.07 -6.03 -3.61
C THR A 227 1.35 -4.97 -2.54
N ILE A 228 1.78 -3.79 -2.97
CA ILE A 228 2.08 -2.65 -2.10
C ILE A 228 0.91 -1.67 -2.07
N GLY A 229 0.37 -1.41 -0.89
CA GLY A 229 -0.67 -0.39 -0.67
C GLY A 229 -0.09 0.94 -0.21
N SER A 230 -0.95 1.92 0.04
CA SER A 230 -0.52 3.28 0.41
C SER A 230 -1.60 4.06 1.15
N ASN A 231 -1.18 4.96 2.04
CA ASN A 231 -2.01 6.06 2.58
C ASN A 231 -1.59 7.43 2.01
N LEU A 232 -1.06 7.43 0.79
CA LEU A 232 -0.51 8.62 0.13
C LEU A 232 0.66 9.21 0.93
N GLU A 233 1.64 8.37 1.23
CA GLU A 233 2.84 8.74 1.95
C GLU A 233 3.63 9.86 1.24
N TRP A 234 4.35 10.68 2.02
CA TRP A 234 5.41 11.54 1.46
C TRP A 234 6.63 10.73 1.02
N ASP A 235 7.60 11.39 0.40
CA ASP A 235 8.81 10.79 -0.18
C ASP A 235 9.53 9.85 0.78
N VAL A 236 9.63 10.20 2.07
CA VAL A 236 10.33 9.38 3.08
C VAL A 236 9.71 7.99 3.22
N ALA A 237 8.40 7.91 3.42
CA ALA A 237 7.75 6.63 3.63
C ALA A 237 7.48 5.91 2.29
N THR A 238 7.31 6.64 1.19
CA THR A 238 7.26 6.05 -0.16
C THR A 238 8.59 5.41 -0.54
N ALA A 239 9.73 6.03 -0.19
CA ALA A 239 11.05 5.43 -0.41
C ALA A 239 11.21 4.11 0.38
N ALA A 240 10.77 4.08 1.65
CA ALA A 240 10.74 2.85 2.43
C ALA A 240 9.84 1.75 1.79
N MET A 241 8.71 2.13 1.22
CA MET A 241 7.86 1.21 0.46
C MET A 241 8.59 0.65 -0.77
N LEU A 242 9.29 1.48 -1.54
CA LEU A 242 10.05 1.05 -2.71
C LEU A 242 11.18 0.10 -2.33
N HIS A 243 11.91 0.36 -1.24
CA HIS A 243 12.91 -0.56 -0.72
C HIS A 243 12.33 -1.94 -0.38
N LEU A 244 11.18 -1.96 0.30
CA LEU A 244 10.46 -3.19 0.64
C LEU A 244 10.05 -3.95 -0.62
N VAL A 245 9.44 -3.24 -1.60
CA VAL A 245 9.07 -3.82 -2.90
C VAL A 245 10.32 -4.43 -3.51
N ILE A 246 11.34 -3.64 -3.83
CA ILE A 246 12.54 -4.07 -4.56
C ILE A 246 13.24 -5.29 -3.94
N ALA A 247 13.23 -5.41 -2.62
CA ALA A 247 13.89 -6.51 -1.92
C ALA A 247 13.01 -7.76 -1.70
N THR A 248 11.72 -7.73 -2.06
CA THR A 248 10.78 -8.79 -1.66
C THR A 248 10.07 -9.40 -2.88
N PRO A 249 10.48 -10.62 -3.30
CA PRO A 249 9.93 -11.27 -4.49
C PRO A 249 8.40 -11.42 -4.49
N ASN A 250 7.80 -11.81 -3.35
CA ASN A 250 6.34 -12.05 -3.28
C ASN A 250 5.49 -10.77 -3.25
N ILE A 251 6.10 -9.58 -3.23
CA ILE A 251 5.39 -8.32 -3.52
C ILE A 251 5.38 -8.16 -5.05
N ASN A 252 4.40 -8.79 -5.68
CA ASN A 252 4.31 -9.05 -7.12
C ASN A 252 3.64 -7.88 -7.86
N VAL A 253 4.31 -6.74 -7.86
CA VAL A 253 3.85 -5.49 -8.50
C VAL A 253 3.80 -5.58 -10.02
N GLU A 254 4.49 -6.55 -10.61
CA GLU A 254 4.48 -6.81 -12.05
C GLU A 254 3.15 -7.40 -12.52
N GLN A 255 2.46 -8.18 -11.67
CA GLN A 255 1.15 -8.76 -11.97
C GLN A 255 0.00 -8.00 -11.30
N ILE A 256 0.24 -7.44 -10.11
CA ILE A 256 -0.75 -6.67 -9.35
C ILE A 256 -0.10 -5.32 -9.02
N PRO A 257 -0.13 -4.34 -9.93
CA PRO A 257 0.51 -3.04 -9.71
C PRO A 257 0.03 -2.41 -8.41
N GLY A 258 0.98 -1.92 -7.61
CA GLY A 258 0.69 -1.32 -6.31
C GLY A 258 0.55 0.20 -6.38
N ASP A 259 0.49 0.82 -5.21
CA ASP A 259 0.20 2.24 -5.03
C ASP A 259 1.46 3.03 -4.56
N CYS A 260 2.55 3.08 -5.34
CA CYS A 260 3.79 3.80 -4.97
C CYS A 260 3.82 5.27 -5.40
N LEU A 261 2.66 5.93 -5.47
CA LEU A 261 2.52 7.28 -6.03
C LEU A 261 2.26 8.37 -4.99
N GLY A 262 2.38 8.10 -3.70
CA GLY A 262 2.08 9.06 -2.64
C GLY A 262 2.56 10.50 -2.91
N PRO A 263 3.86 10.74 -3.21
CA PRO A 263 4.41 12.07 -3.46
C PRO A 263 3.75 12.82 -4.62
N PHE A 264 3.23 12.11 -5.64
CA PHE A 264 2.53 12.69 -6.77
C PHE A 264 1.25 13.44 -6.37
N TYR A 265 0.63 13.04 -5.26
CA TYR A 265 -0.62 13.65 -4.77
C TYR A 265 -0.37 14.87 -3.85
N HIS A 266 0.88 15.19 -3.52
CA HIS A 266 1.20 16.31 -2.64
C HIS A 266 1.69 17.52 -3.43
N GLU A 267 1.22 18.70 -3.04
CA GLU A 267 1.67 19.97 -3.64
C GLU A 267 3.13 20.31 -3.27
N THR A 268 3.66 19.68 -2.23
CA THR A 268 4.97 19.97 -1.66
C THR A 268 5.68 18.70 -1.24
N SER A 269 7.00 18.74 -1.28
CA SER A 269 7.87 17.69 -0.77
C SER A 269 8.74 18.23 0.36
N ILE A 270 8.92 17.42 1.39
CA ILE A 270 9.75 17.72 2.57
C ILE A 270 11.17 17.17 2.46
N VAL A 271 11.59 16.70 1.28
CA VAL A 271 12.96 16.24 1.04
C VAL A 271 13.67 17.16 0.05
N HIS A 272 15.01 17.20 0.09
CA HIS A 272 15.82 18.00 -0.82
C HIS A 272 15.76 17.52 -2.27
N GLN A 273 15.64 16.21 -2.46
CA GLN A 273 15.54 15.54 -3.75
C GLN A 273 14.33 14.60 -3.72
N PRO A 274 13.16 15.06 -4.21
CA PRO A 274 11.96 14.23 -4.28
C PRO A 274 12.15 12.99 -5.15
N LEU A 275 11.34 11.97 -4.91
CA LEU A 275 11.31 10.78 -5.76
C LEU A 275 10.89 11.16 -7.19
N GLU A 276 11.55 10.56 -8.18
CA GLU A 276 11.21 10.78 -9.59
C GLU A 276 9.97 9.96 -9.94
N ILE A 277 8.90 10.64 -10.37
CA ILE A 277 7.65 10.03 -10.81
C ILE A 277 7.32 10.53 -12.22
N ASP A 278 7.26 9.61 -13.17
CA ASP A 278 6.85 9.87 -14.55
C ASP A 278 5.71 8.92 -14.96
N GLY A 279 4.50 9.47 -15.07
CA GLY A 279 3.30 8.69 -15.30
C GLY A 279 3.13 7.58 -14.25
N PRO A 280 3.09 6.29 -14.64
CA PRO A 280 2.95 5.17 -13.72
C PRO A 280 4.27 4.75 -13.06
N LEU A 281 5.41 5.32 -13.45
CA LEU A 281 6.73 4.88 -13.02
C LEU A 281 7.21 5.72 -11.84
N THR A 282 7.62 5.05 -10.78
CA THR A 282 8.35 5.65 -9.67
C THR A 282 9.76 5.09 -9.63
N THR A 283 10.75 5.96 -9.78
CA THR A 283 12.17 5.59 -9.84
C THR A 283 12.84 5.92 -8.50
N MET A 284 13.49 4.91 -7.93
CA MET A 284 14.31 5.05 -6.73
C MET A 284 15.79 5.18 -7.12
N ASN A 285 16.55 5.95 -6.36
CA ASN A 285 18.00 6.01 -6.50
C ASN A 285 18.69 4.87 -5.69
N ASN A 286 20.01 4.80 -5.75
CA ASN A 286 20.84 3.80 -5.05
C ASN A 286 21.72 4.42 -3.95
N ILE A 287 21.34 5.58 -3.42
CA ILE A 287 22.07 6.27 -2.35
C ILE A 287 21.87 5.50 -1.03
N PRO A 288 22.87 5.49 -0.11
CA PRO A 288 22.74 4.84 1.19
C PRO A 288 21.51 5.26 2.00
N GLY A 289 21.04 4.35 2.87
CA GLY A 289 19.82 4.57 3.65
C GLY A 289 18.56 4.37 2.82
N LEU A 290 17.53 5.16 3.10
CA LEU A 290 16.29 5.24 2.32
C LEU A 290 16.46 5.97 0.98
N GLY A 291 17.65 6.49 0.69
CA GLY A 291 17.93 7.22 -0.55
C GLY A 291 17.25 8.59 -0.63
N VAL A 292 16.79 9.14 0.50
CA VAL A 292 16.18 10.48 0.58
C VAL A 292 16.77 11.28 1.73
N SER A 293 16.74 12.61 1.60
CA SER A 293 17.28 13.53 2.60
C SER A 293 16.23 14.58 2.97
N VAL A 294 15.86 14.63 4.26
CA VAL A 294 14.81 15.52 4.79
C VAL A 294 15.28 16.96 4.83
N ASP A 295 14.47 17.87 4.27
CA ASP A 295 14.61 19.32 4.39
C ASP A 295 13.90 19.80 5.68
N TRP A 296 14.66 19.91 6.76
CA TRP A 296 14.11 20.28 8.08
C TRP A 296 13.57 21.71 8.15
N ASP A 297 14.02 22.60 7.28
CA ASP A 297 13.46 23.95 7.18
C ASP A 297 12.06 23.90 6.59
N ARG A 298 11.84 23.08 5.54
CA ARG A 298 10.48 22.82 5.01
C ARG A 298 9.61 22.14 6.04
N VAL A 299 10.09 21.10 6.71
CA VAL A 299 9.33 20.43 7.77
C VAL A 299 8.87 21.44 8.82
N SER A 300 9.76 22.36 9.24
CA SER A 300 9.44 23.38 10.24
C SER A 300 8.36 24.36 9.78
N ARG A 301 8.27 24.67 8.47
CA ARG A 301 7.23 25.54 7.91
C ARG A 301 5.84 24.91 7.92
N TYR A 302 5.75 23.61 7.68
CA TYR A 302 4.47 22.87 7.59
C TYR A 302 4.04 22.21 8.90
N LYS A 303 4.84 22.33 9.96
CA LYS A 303 4.58 21.73 11.26
C LYS A 303 3.45 22.45 12.00
N LEU A 304 2.36 21.74 12.27
CA LEU A 304 1.21 22.28 13.03
C LEU A 304 1.43 22.31 14.56
N TYR A 305 2.25 21.40 15.09
CA TYR A 305 2.47 21.26 16.54
C TYR A 305 3.97 21.23 16.86
N LYS A 306 4.44 22.09 17.77
CA LYS A 306 5.82 22.04 18.27
C LYS A 306 6.05 20.81 19.16
N PRO A 307 7.28 20.26 19.21
CA PRO A 307 7.59 19.23 20.18
C PRO A 307 7.53 19.72 21.61
#